data_AF-X0TCF4-F1
#
_entry.id   AF-X0TCF4-F1
#
_cell.length_a   1.000
_cell.length_b   1.000
_cell.length_c   1.000
_cell.angle_alpha   90.00
_cell.angle_beta   90.00
_cell.angle_gamma   90.00
#
_symmetry.space_group_name_H-M   'P 1'
#
loop_
_entity.id
_entity.type
_entity.pdbx_description
1 polymer ?
#
loop_
_entity_poly.entity_id
_entity_poly.type
_entity_poly.pdbx_seq_one_letter_code
_entity_poly.pdbx_strand_id
1 'polypeptide(L)' 'MAGSMGIQIDLDKCTGCGNCIPYCPFDLIEIIDEKAQIRDGCT' A
#
# COMPACT_ATOMS: atom_id res chain seq x y z
N MET A 1 3.14 -6.39 -20.95
CA MET A 1 2.03 -7.29 -20.58
C MET A 1 1.55 -6.83 -19.22
N ALA A 2 0.41 -6.13 -19.19
CA ALA A 2 -0.10 -5.46 -18.01
C ALA A 2 -0.64 -6.51 -17.03
N GLY A 3 -0.04 -6.56 -15.84
CA GLY A 3 -0.42 -7.47 -14.77
C GLY A 3 -0.03 -6.85 -13.44
N SER A 4 -0.46 -5.62 -13.18
CA SER A 4 -0.32 -4.97 -11.89
C SER A 4 -1.20 -5.69 -10.86
N MET A 5 -0.73 -6.81 -10.31
CA MET A 5 -1.30 -7.43 -9.11
C MET A 5 -0.76 -6.74 -7.85
N GLY A 6 -0.75 -5.41 -7.88
CA GLY A 6 -0.33 -4.56 -6.76
C GLY A 6 -1.54 -4.18 -5.90
N ILE A 7 -1.32 -4.03 -4.60
CA ILE A 7 -2.29 -3.38 -3.72
C ILE A 7 -2.44 -1.92 -4.16
N GLN A 8 -3.66 -1.47 -4.40
CA GLN A 8 -3.99 -0.06 -4.57
C GLN A 8 -4.68 0.45 -3.31
N ILE A 9 -4.16 1.54 -2.75
CA ILE A 9 -4.75 2.21 -1.59
C ILE A 9 -5.35 3.53 -2.07
N ASP A 10 -6.65 3.70 -1.82
CA ASP A 10 -7.35 4.96 -2.01
C ASP A 10 -6.93 5.91 -0.88
N LEU A 11 -6.09 6.90 -1.18
CA LEU A 11 -5.53 7.83 -0.19
C LEU A 11 -6.56 8.83 0.35
N ASP A 12 -7.63 9.12 -0.41
CA ASP A 12 -8.75 9.92 0.07
C ASP A 12 -9.50 9.19 1.20
N LYS A 13 -9.69 7.88 1.04
CA LYS A 13 -10.31 7.02 2.08
C LYS A 13 -9.33 6.50 3.13
N CYS A 14 -8.02 6.59 2.88
CA CYS A 14 -7.00 6.09 3.79
C CYS A 14 -7.05 6.86 5.12
N THR A 15 -7.23 6.14 6.22
CA THR A 15 -7.23 6.71 7.57
C THR A 15 -5.91 6.43 8.32
N GLY A 16 -4.90 5.88 7.64
CA GLY A 16 -3.64 5.49 8.29
C GLY A 16 -3.75 4.30 9.24
N CYS A 17 -4.80 3.49 9.17
CA CYS A 17 -5.05 2.41 10.12
C CYS A 17 -4.03 1.27 10.10
N GLY A 18 -3.20 1.18 9.04
CA GLY A 18 -2.16 0.15 8.91
C GLY A 18 -2.69 -1.26 8.62
N ASN A 19 -4.00 -1.45 8.48
CA ASN A 19 -4.59 -2.77 8.22
C ASN A 19 -4.06 -3.40 6.94
N CYS A 20 -3.64 -2.61 5.94
CA CYS A 20 -3.07 -3.08 4.68
C CYS A 20 -1.66 -3.66 4.81
N ILE A 21 -0.88 -3.28 5.83
CA ILE A 21 0.52 -3.71 6.02
C ILE A 21 0.63 -5.25 6.03
N PRO A 22 -0.10 -6.00 6.88
CA PRO A 22 0.02 -7.47 6.90
C PRO A 22 -0.54 -8.16 5.64
N TYR A 23 -1.31 -7.47 4.81
CA TYR A 23 -1.79 -8.03 3.53
C TYR A 23 -0.80 -7.81 2.39
N CYS A 24 0.20 -6.95 2.56
CA CYS A 24 1.24 -6.79 1.55
C CYS A 24 2.20 -7.97 1.62
N PRO A 25 2.21 -8.88 0.63
CA PRO A 25 3.12 -10.02 0.65
C PRO A 25 4.59 -9.62 0.46
N PHE A 26 4.82 -8.38 0.01
CA PHE A 26 6.14 -7.83 -0.29
C PHE A 26 6.64 -6.85 0.77
N ASP A 27 5.85 -6.58 1.81
CA ASP A 27 6.18 -5.62 2.87
C ASP A 27 6.60 -4.24 2.33
N LEU A 28 5.90 -3.79 1.28
CA LEU A 28 6.17 -2.53 0.57
C LEU A 28 5.29 -1.36 1.05
N ILE A 29 4.47 -1.58 2.08
CA ILE A 29 3.50 -0.58 2.57
C ILE A 29 3.93 -0.10 3.94
N GLU A 30 4.07 1.20 4.09
CA GLU A 30 4.35 1.87 5.36
C GLU A 30 3.31 2.97 5.62
N ILE A 31 3.08 3.30 6.89
CA ILE A 31 2.22 4.43 7.25
C ILE A 31 3.13 5.60 7.65
N ILE A 32 3.09 6.68 6.87
CA ILE A 32 3.78 7.93 7.13
C ILE A 32 2.74 9.04 7.13
N ASP A 33 2.80 9.93 8.13
CA ASP A 33 1.90 11.08 8.22
C ASP A 33 0.40 10.69 8.16
N GLU A 34 0.04 9.63 8.90
CA GLU A 34 -1.32 9.08 8.95
C GLU A 34 -1.86 8.58 7.59
N LYS A 35 -0.99 8.37 6.59
CA LYS A 35 -1.35 7.87 5.27
C LYS A 35 -0.44 6.72 4.85
N ALA A 36 -0.99 5.82 4.03
CA ALA A 36 -0.20 4.73 3.48
C ALA A 36 0.70 5.23 2.34
N GLN A 37 1.96 4.81 2.37
CA GLN A 37 2.95 5.02 1.32
C GLN A 37 3.36 3.66 0.78
N ILE A 38 3.38 3.51 -0.54
CA ILE A 38 3.76 2.27 -1.21
C ILE A 38 5.11 2.50 -1.86
N ARG A 39 6.10 1.67 -1.51
CA ARG A 39 7.46 1.75 -2.06
C ARG A 39 7.51 1.17 -3.47
N ASP A 40 8.43 1.70 -4.27
CA ASP A 40 8.67 1.25 -5.65
C ASP A 40 9.11 -0.22 -5.66
N GLY A 41 8.44 -1.06 -6.48
CA GLY A 41 8.65 -2.52 -6.50
C GLY A 41 7.39 -3.37 -6.44
N CYS A 42 6.20 -2.77 -6.35
CA CYS A 42 4.91 -3.47 -6.46
C CYS A 42 4.60 -3.77 -7.95
N THR A 43 5.46 -4.57 -8.61
CA THR A 43 5.28 -5.05 -10.00
C THR A 43 4.58 -6.39 -10.06
#